data_AF-A0A6G3U9H6-F1
#
_entry.id   AF-A0A6G3U9H6-F1
#
_cell.length_a   1.000
_cell.length_b   1.000
_cell.length_c   1.000
_cell.angle_alpha   90.00
_cell.angle_beta   90.00
_cell.angle_gamma   90.00
#
_symmetry.space_group_name_H-M   'P 1'
#
loop_
_entity.id
_entity.type
_entity.pdbx_description
1 polymer ?
#
loop_
_entity_poly.entity_id
_entity_poly.type
_entity_poly.pdbx_seq_one_letter_code
_entity_poly.pdbx_strand_id
1 'polypeptide(L)'
;SGAHVPDLSAVGPAGRAARTALALREATASPGTWTLLDHPMLALDVAGSVAHLEPDAVIVHPDGSWTVVEIKSFPMLDGAADPAKVGAATRQAAVYVLALEEVAARLDPAPRVRHRILLVCPKDFSNLPTASAVDVRKQRAVTARQLARLTRVEDIADALPEGICFSPELPAEQLTAAVEAVPATYAPECLSTCELAFHCRDRSRASGAVTPLGRPVRAELGGLTTVEDVLAAARGEAGDPDDPAVA
;
A
#
# COMPACT_ATOMS: atom_id res chain seq x y z
N SER A 1 36.86 -1.98 -5.91
CA SER A 1 36.35 -2.20 -4.55
C SER A 1 34.99 -2.87 -4.69
N GLY A 2 34.78 -4.04 -4.07
CA GLY A 2 33.51 -4.77 -4.15
C GLY A 2 32.47 -4.20 -3.18
N ALA A 3 31.19 -4.44 -3.46
CA ALA A 3 30.12 -4.14 -2.51
C ALA A 3 30.02 -5.25 -1.45
N HIS A 4 29.76 -4.89 -0.20
CA HIS A 4 29.44 -5.83 0.87
C HIS A 4 27.97 -6.27 0.76
N VAL A 5 27.71 -7.56 0.95
CA VAL A 5 26.36 -8.14 0.95
C VAL A 5 26.17 -8.94 2.24
N PRO A 6 25.52 -8.38 3.27
CA PRO A 6 25.33 -9.06 4.55
C PRO A 6 24.30 -10.19 4.43
N ASP A 7 24.47 -11.24 5.23
CA ASP A 7 23.40 -12.23 5.44
C ASP A 7 22.27 -11.62 6.31
N LEU A 8 21.05 -11.70 5.78
CA LEU A 8 19.81 -11.20 6.38
C LEU A 8 18.90 -12.33 6.88
N SER A 9 19.39 -13.58 6.87
CA SER A 9 18.65 -14.74 7.37
C SER A 9 18.36 -14.63 8.86
N ALA A 10 17.13 -15.01 9.24
CA ALA A 10 16.66 -15.10 10.61
C ALA A 10 15.31 -15.84 10.65
N VAL A 11 14.90 -16.29 11.83
CA VAL A 11 13.61 -16.98 12.02
C VAL A 11 12.45 -15.99 11.91
N GLY A 12 11.59 -16.21 10.92
CA GLY A 12 10.35 -15.47 10.71
C GLY A 12 10.53 -14.00 10.29
N PRO A 13 9.44 -13.31 9.92
CA PRO A 13 9.49 -11.93 9.44
C PRO A 13 10.07 -10.95 10.47
N ALA A 14 9.70 -11.09 11.75
CA ALA A 14 10.19 -10.22 12.82
C ALA A 14 11.70 -10.38 13.06
N GLY A 15 12.20 -11.62 13.04
CA GLY A 15 13.64 -11.90 13.16
C GLY A 15 14.42 -11.31 12.00
N ARG A 16 13.91 -11.46 10.77
CA ARG A 16 14.53 -10.86 9.57
C ARG A 16 14.52 -9.34 9.66
N ALA A 17 13.44 -8.72 10.11
CA ALA A 17 13.37 -7.27 10.30
C ALA A 17 14.41 -6.76 11.30
N ALA A 18 14.61 -7.47 12.41
CA ALA A 18 15.65 -7.16 13.38
C ALA A 18 17.07 -7.32 12.78
N ARG A 19 17.32 -8.38 12.00
CA ARG A 19 18.61 -8.59 11.32
C ARG A 19 18.88 -7.50 10.27
N THR A 20 17.89 -7.12 9.47
CA THR A 20 17.97 -5.99 8.53
C THR A 20 18.35 -4.70 9.26
N ALA A 21 17.66 -4.36 10.36
CA ALA A 21 17.95 -3.14 11.10
C ALA A 21 19.37 -3.12 11.66
N LEU A 22 19.89 -4.27 12.10
CA LEU A 22 21.28 -4.41 12.53
C LEU A 22 22.27 -4.24 11.35
N ALA A 23 22.01 -4.89 10.21
CA ALA A 23 22.84 -4.76 9.02
C ALA A 23 22.89 -3.33 8.49
N LEU A 24 21.77 -2.60 8.50
CA LEU A 24 21.72 -1.18 8.14
C LEU A 24 22.59 -0.31 9.08
N ARG A 25 22.56 -0.58 10.40
CA ARG A 25 23.45 0.10 11.36
C ARG A 25 24.92 -0.19 11.08
N GLU A 26 25.28 -1.47 10.92
CA GLU A 26 26.65 -1.91 10.66
C GLU A 26 27.20 -1.28 9.37
N ALA A 27 26.39 -1.25 8.32
CA ALA A 27 26.73 -0.63 7.04
C ALA A 27 26.92 0.89 7.16
N THR A 28 26.03 1.59 7.86
CA THR A 28 26.17 3.04 8.09
C THR A 28 27.40 3.38 8.93
N ALA A 29 27.78 2.51 9.87
CA ALA A 29 29.00 2.66 10.67
C ALA A 29 30.31 2.38 9.90
N SER A 30 30.21 1.92 8.65
CA SER A 30 31.35 1.57 7.78
C SER A 30 31.42 2.49 6.56
N PRO A 31 31.71 3.80 6.74
CA PRO A 31 31.72 4.77 5.65
C PRO A 31 32.77 4.43 4.58
N GLY A 32 32.55 4.92 3.36
CA GLY A 32 33.44 4.63 2.22
C GLY A 32 33.17 3.30 1.52
N THR A 33 32.26 2.47 2.05
CA THR A 33 31.92 1.15 1.51
C THR A 33 30.51 1.12 0.94
N TRP A 34 30.35 0.47 -0.21
CA TRP A 34 29.02 0.14 -0.74
C TRP A 34 28.49 -1.10 -0.03
N THR A 35 27.26 -1.04 0.50
CA THR A 35 26.56 -2.23 0.99
C THR A 35 25.25 -2.43 0.25
N LEU A 36 25.01 -3.64 -0.24
CA LEU A 36 23.76 -4.06 -0.87
C LEU A 36 23.07 -5.06 0.07
N LEU A 37 21.93 -4.68 0.60
CA LEU A 37 21.03 -5.58 1.30
C LEU A 37 20.10 -6.21 0.27
N ASP A 38 20.25 -7.51 0.06
CA ASP A 38 19.44 -8.31 -0.86
C ASP A 38 18.20 -8.85 -0.14
N HIS A 39 17.01 -8.55 -0.66
CA HIS A 39 15.73 -8.88 -0.03
C HIS A 39 15.68 -8.58 1.50
N PRO A 40 15.92 -7.34 1.94
CA PRO A 40 15.78 -6.99 3.34
C PRO A 40 14.33 -7.11 3.79
N MET A 41 14.10 -7.48 5.05
CA MET A 41 12.78 -7.36 5.67
C MET A 41 12.70 -6.04 6.45
N LEU A 42 11.68 -5.23 6.19
CA LEU A 42 11.35 -4.01 6.92
C LEU A 42 10.01 -4.20 7.66
N ALA A 43 9.77 -3.38 8.68
CA ALA A 43 8.52 -3.36 9.42
C ALA A 43 7.91 -1.96 9.38
N LEU A 44 6.60 -1.89 9.16
CA LEU A 44 5.84 -0.65 9.13
C LEU A 44 4.53 -0.84 9.89
N ASP A 45 4.16 0.11 10.75
CA ASP A 45 2.83 0.12 11.36
C ASP A 45 1.79 0.51 10.31
N VAL A 46 0.77 -0.34 10.16
CA VAL A 46 -0.38 -0.12 9.29
C VAL A 46 -1.62 -0.30 10.13
N ALA A 47 -2.27 0.82 10.47
CA ALA A 47 -3.50 0.82 11.25
C ALA A 47 -3.37 0.07 12.60
N GLY A 48 -2.24 0.20 13.29
CA GLY A 48 -2.00 -0.49 14.57
C GLY A 48 -1.51 -1.94 14.44
N SER A 49 -1.36 -2.45 13.22
CA SER A 49 -0.81 -3.79 12.95
C SER A 49 0.53 -3.70 12.22
N VAL A 50 1.50 -4.52 12.60
CA VAL A 50 2.83 -4.53 11.98
C VAL A 50 2.79 -5.28 10.65
N ALA A 51 2.97 -4.53 9.55
CA ALA A 51 3.20 -5.09 8.24
C ALA A 51 4.69 -5.35 8.02
N HIS A 52 5.02 -6.56 7.56
CA HIS A 52 6.37 -6.93 7.16
C HIS A 52 6.51 -6.78 5.64
N LEU A 53 7.52 -6.04 5.22
CA LEU A 53 7.72 -5.58 3.84
C LEU A 53 9.08 -6.04 3.35
N GLU A 54 9.13 -6.55 2.12
CA GLU A 54 10.35 -7.06 1.51
C GLU A 54 10.64 -6.27 0.21
N PRO A 55 11.41 -5.17 0.29
CA PRO A 55 11.97 -4.54 -0.91
C PRO A 55 12.87 -5.52 -1.65
N ASP A 56 13.02 -5.35 -2.97
CA ASP A 56 13.95 -6.19 -3.75
C ASP A 56 15.39 -6.00 -3.27
N ALA A 57 15.80 -4.74 -3.03
CA ALA A 57 17.05 -4.45 -2.37
C ALA A 57 17.08 -3.06 -1.71
N VAL A 58 18.04 -2.87 -0.80
CA VAL A 58 18.41 -1.56 -0.25
C VAL A 58 19.92 -1.36 -0.38
N ILE A 59 20.33 -0.20 -0.87
CA ILE A 59 21.73 0.19 -0.97
C ILE A 59 22.06 1.17 0.16
N VAL A 60 23.11 0.88 0.92
CA VAL A 60 23.81 1.87 1.76
C VAL A 60 24.99 2.40 0.96
N HIS A 61 24.94 3.70 0.68
CA HIS A 61 25.96 4.42 -0.08
C HIS A 61 27.20 4.68 0.80
N PRO A 62 28.38 4.93 0.20
CA PRO A 62 29.60 5.28 0.93
C PRO A 62 29.47 6.51 1.84
N ASP A 63 28.50 7.40 1.57
CA ASP A 63 28.18 8.58 2.37
C ASP A 63 27.18 8.28 3.53
N GLY A 64 26.83 7.01 3.74
CA GLY A 64 25.91 6.55 4.78
C GLY A 64 24.42 6.72 4.43
N SER A 65 24.07 7.32 3.28
CA SER A 65 22.68 7.45 2.86
C SER A 65 22.12 6.16 2.28
N TRP A 66 20.79 6.01 2.31
CA TRP A 66 20.12 4.77 1.93
C TRP A 66 19.22 4.96 0.71
N THR A 67 19.23 4.00 -0.23
CA THR A 67 18.36 3.98 -1.42
C THR A 67 17.63 2.66 -1.54
N VAL A 68 16.31 2.72 -1.72
CA VAL A 68 15.50 1.57 -2.13
C VAL A 68 15.76 1.25 -3.60
N VAL A 69 15.89 -0.03 -3.90
CA VAL A 69 15.93 -0.59 -5.26
C VAL A 69 14.66 -1.41 -5.48
N GLU A 70 13.99 -1.14 -6.59
CA GLU A 70 12.78 -1.85 -7.01
C GLU A 70 13.06 -2.51 -8.37
N ILE A 71 12.87 -3.82 -8.47
CA ILE A 71 13.13 -4.62 -9.66
C ILE A 71 11.79 -5.04 -10.27
N LYS A 72 11.58 -4.74 -11.55
CA LYS A 72 10.35 -5.10 -12.27
C LYS A 72 10.65 -5.76 -13.61
N SER A 73 9.78 -6.67 -14.03
CA SER A 73 9.92 -7.44 -15.26
C SER A 73 9.40 -6.75 -16.53
N PHE A 74 8.76 -5.58 -16.41
CA PHE A 74 8.36 -4.83 -17.60
C PHE A 74 9.57 -4.14 -18.23
N PRO A 75 9.67 -4.08 -19.57
CA PRO A 75 10.85 -3.51 -20.22
C PRO A 75 10.90 -1.99 -20.12
N MET A 76 12.12 -1.45 -20.07
CA MET A 76 12.41 -0.07 -20.45
C MET A 76 12.77 -0.05 -21.92
N LEU A 77 11.87 0.48 -22.75
CA LEU A 77 12.04 0.64 -24.20
C LEU A 77 12.67 2.00 -24.46
N ASP A 78 13.84 2.02 -25.11
CA ASP A 78 14.54 3.27 -25.46
C ASP A 78 14.74 4.22 -24.26
N GLY A 79 14.93 3.66 -23.07
CA GLY A 79 15.12 4.40 -21.82
C GLY A 79 13.83 4.88 -21.13
N ALA A 80 12.66 4.55 -21.67
CA ALA A 80 11.36 4.83 -21.06
C ALA A 80 10.59 3.55 -20.73
N ALA A 81 9.85 3.55 -19.63
CA ALA A 81 8.91 2.49 -19.30
C ALA A 81 7.47 3.02 -19.35
N ASP A 82 6.53 2.09 -19.47
CA ASP A 82 5.09 2.38 -19.39
C ASP A 82 4.77 3.22 -18.14
N PRO A 83 4.18 4.43 -18.29
CA PRO A 83 3.93 5.32 -17.16
C PRO A 83 3.02 4.74 -16.08
N ALA A 84 2.06 3.90 -16.44
CA ALA A 84 1.18 3.25 -15.48
C ALA A 84 1.93 2.23 -14.64
N LYS A 85 2.82 1.44 -15.27
CA LYS A 85 3.69 0.47 -14.58
C LYS A 85 4.71 1.16 -13.67
N VAL A 86 5.35 2.24 -14.13
CA VAL A 86 6.22 3.08 -13.30
C VAL A 86 5.43 3.69 -12.14
N GLY A 87 4.20 4.15 -12.40
CA GLY A 87 3.29 4.66 -11.38
C GLY A 87 2.97 3.63 -10.29
N ALA A 88 2.78 2.36 -10.65
CA ALA A 88 2.58 1.28 -9.70
C ALA A 88 3.86 0.99 -8.90
N ALA A 89 5.00 0.84 -9.56
CA ALA A 89 6.29 0.58 -8.91
C ALA A 89 6.68 1.70 -7.91
N THR A 90 6.46 2.97 -8.28
CA THR A 90 6.75 4.11 -7.41
C THR A 90 5.85 4.18 -6.18
N ARG A 91 4.59 3.74 -6.27
CA ARG A 91 3.71 3.62 -5.10
C ARG A 91 4.18 2.53 -4.14
N GLN A 92 4.64 1.40 -4.66
CA GLN A 92 5.23 0.33 -3.85
C GLN A 92 6.52 0.80 -3.18
N ALA A 93 7.47 1.35 -3.95
CA ALA A 93 8.74 1.86 -3.43
C ALA A 93 8.56 2.98 -2.38
N ALA A 94 7.49 3.79 -2.49
CA ALA A 94 7.16 4.80 -1.48
C ALA A 94 6.83 4.20 -0.11
N VAL A 95 6.19 3.03 -0.06
CA VAL A 95 5.93 2.30 1.20
C VAL A 95 7.25 1.83 1.81
N TYR A 96 8.17 1.32 0.99
CA TYR A 96 9.50 0.90 1.43
C TYR A 96 10.36 2.05 1.94
N VAL A 97 10.30 3.21 1.28
CA VAL A 97 10.95 4.43 1.75
C VAL A 97 10.42 4.85 3.13
N LEU A 98 9.11 4.80 3.36
CA LEU A 98 8.52 5.11 4.66
C LEU A 98 8.98 4.13 5.76
N ALA A 99 8.95 2.83 5.47
CA ALA A 99 9.42 1.82 6.41
C ALA A 99 10.92 1.97 6.72
N LEU A 100 11.71 2.41 5.74
CA LEU A 100 13.13 2.65 5.90
C LEU A 100 13.42 3.95 6.68
N GLU A 101 12.60 4.99 6.52
CA GLU A 101 12.64 6.21 7.34
C GLU A 101 12.37 5.91 8.83
N GLU A 102 11.43 5.01 9.13
CA GLU A 102 11.16 4.52 10.50
C GLU A 102 12.37 3.81 11.12
N VAL A 103 13.12 3.04 10.32
CA VAL A 103 14.37 2.41 10.79
C VAL A 103 15.46 3.45 10.99
N ALA A 104 15.60 4.40 10.07
CA ALA A 104 16.62 5.46 10.15
C ALA A 104 16.42 6.35 11.39
N ALA A 105 15.16 6.67 11.71
CA ALA A 105 14.80 7.51 12.86
C ALA A 105 15.21 6.92 14.22
N ARG A 106 15.52 5.61 14.29
CA ARG A 106 15.99 4.94 15.51
C ARG A 106 17.50 5.04 15.72
N LEU A 107 18.23 5.65 14.78
CA LEU A 107 19.67 5.79 14.79
C LEU A 107 20.07 7.24 15.07
N ASP A 108 21.24 7.44 15.67
CA ASP A 108 21.82 8.75 15.93
C ASP A 108 23.27 8.82 15.43
N PRO A 109 23.60 9.69 14.46
CA PRO A 109 22.67 10.53 13.69
C PRO A 109 21.78 9.69 12.78
N ALA A 110 20.54 10.13 12.56
CA ALA A 110 19.60 9.47 11.66
C ALA A 110 20.12 9.50 10.20
N PRO A 111 20.35 8.35 9.55
CA PRO A 111 20.82 8.31 8.17
C PRO A 111 19.80 8.89 7.19
N ARG A 112 20.29 9.53 6.14
CA ARG A 112 19.42 10.08 5.10
C ARG A 112 18.86 8.96 4.22
N VAL A 113 17.55 8.76 4.26
CA VAL A 113 16.84 7.97 3.25
C VAL A 113 16.59 8.81 2.00
N ARG A 114 17.05 8.34 0.84
CA ARG A 114 16.89 9.06 -0.44
C ARG A 114 15.50 8.81 -1.02
N HIS A 115 14.86 9.88 -1.50
CA HIS A 115 13.56 9.80 -2.19
C HIS A 115 13.67 9.59 -3.71
N ARG A 116 14.90 9.47 -4.23
CA ARG A 116 15.13 8.92 -5.58
C ARG A 116 15.49 7.46 -5.41
N ILE A 117 14.55 6.59 -5.75
CA ILE A 117 14.74 5.14 -5.74
C ILE A 117 15.38 4.70 -7.05
N LEU A 118 15.98 3.51 -7.06
CA LEU A 118 16.49 2.90 -8.29
C LEU A 118 15.46 1.90 -8.82
N LEU A 119 14.81 2.23 -9.93
CA LEU A 119 13.95 1.29 -10.64
C LEU A 119 14.81 0.52 -11.64
N VAL A 120 14.87 -0.80 -11.49
CA VAL A 120 15.62 -1.71 -12.37
C VAL A 120 14.64 -2.52 -13.20
N CYS A 121 14.85 -2.51 -14.51
CA CYS A 121 14.00 -3.22 -15.48
C CYS A 121 14.86 -3.87 -16.57
N PRO A 122 14.35 -4.88 -17.28
CA PRO A 122 14.93 -5.35 -18.54
C PRO A 122 15.11 -4.19 -19.54
N LYS A 123 16.26 -4.14 -20.19
CA LYS A 123 16.54 -3.19 -21.28
C LYS A 123 15.94 -3.72 -22.58
N ASP A 124 15.07 -2.93 -23.20
CA ASP A 124 14.41 -3.25 -24.45
C ASP A 124 13.78 -4.66 -24.40
N PHE A 125 14.07 -5.52 -25.38
CA PHE A 125 13.63 -6.91 -25.40
C PHE A 125 14.72 -7.90 -24.94
N SER A 126 15.67 -7.44 -24.12
CA SER A 126 16.78 -8.26 -23.62
C SER A 126 16.61 -8.63 -22.15
N ASN A 127 17.40 -9.61 -21.68
CA ASN A 127 17.54 -9.95 -20.27
C ASN A 127 18.63 -9.12 -19.56
N LEU A 128 19.12 -8.05 -20.18
CA LEU A 128 20.10 -7.16 -19.55
C LEU A 128 19.38 -6.14 -18.67
N PRO A 129 19.84 -5.91 -17.43
CA PRO A 129 19.24 -4.88 -16.60
C PRO A 129 19.62 -3.48 -17.10
N THR A 130 18.67 -2.56 -17.03
CA THR A 130 18.91 -1.12 -17.03
C THR A 130 18.22 -0.51 -15.83
N ALA A 131 18.69 0.64 -15.37
CA ALA A 131 18.21 1.26 -14.15
C ALA A 131 17.97 2.76 -14.32
N SER A 132 16.93 3.26 -13.66
CA SER A 132 16.58 4.68 -13.69
C SER A 132 16.27 5.19 -12.29
N ALA A 133 16.76 6.39 -11.97
CA ALA A 133 16.51 7.04 -10.69
C ALA A 133 15.15 7.78 -10.71
N VAL A 134 14.17 7.26 -9.98
CA VAL A 134 12.79 7.78 -9.99
C VAL A 134 12.47 8.49 -8.67
N ASP A 135 11.96 9.72 -8.74
CA ASP A 135 11.55 10.49 -7.57
C ASP A 135 10.18 10.00 -7.05
N VAL A 136 10.12 9.64 -5.77
CA VAL A 136 8.90 9.12 -5.12
C VAL A 136 8.32 10.07 -4.09
N ARG A 137 8.78 11.33 -3.98
CA ARG A 137 8.31 12.28 -2.95
C ARG A 137 6.79 12.45 -2.94
N LYS A 138 6.17 12.54 -4.12
CA LYS A 138 4.71 12.69 -4.25
C LYS A 138 3.98 11.46 -3.71
N GLN A 139 4.40 10.27 -4.14
CA GLN A 139 3.83 8.99 -3.72
C GLN A 139 4.03 8.79 -2.22
N ARG A 140 5.24 9.00 -1.71
CA ARG A 140 5.57 8.95 -0.27
C ARG A 140 4.67 9.87 0.55
N ALA A 141 4.46 11.12 0.11
CA ALA A 141 3.59 12.05 0.82
C ALA A 141 2.10 11.64 0.82
N VAL A 142 1.62 11.04 -0.28
CA VAL A 142 0.26 10.49 -0.36
C VAL A 142 0.11 9.28 0.57
N THR A 143 1.03 8.32 0.46
CA THR A 143 1.02 7.10 1.28
C THR A 143 1.10 7.42 2.77
N ALA A 144 1.99 8.33 3.18
CA ALA A 144 2.08 8.75 4.59
C ALA A 144 0.76 9.33 5.11
N ARG A 145 0.09 10.18 4.32
CA ARG A 145 -1.22 10.73 4.69
C ARG A 145 -2.31 9.67 4.76
N GLN A 146 -2.27 8.68 3.87
CA GLN A 146 -3.24 7.58 3.88
C GLN A 146 -3.05 6.72 5.12
N LEU A 147 -1.82 6.29 5.41
CA LEU A 147 -1.49 5.50 6.60
C LEU A 147 -1.91 6.20 7.89
N ALA A 148 -1.63 7.50 8.02
CA ALA A 148 -2.01 8.30 9.19
C ALA A 148 -3.53 8.49 9.37
N ARG A 149 -4.34 8.18 8.36
CA ARG A 149 -5.82 8.32 8.38
C ARG A 149 -6.53 6.98 8.33
N LEU A 150 -5.80 5.86 8.30
CA LEU A 150 -6.44 4.56 8.35
C LEU A 150 -7.13 4.40 9.70
N THR A 151 -8.39 3.97 9.65
CA THR A 151 -9.09 3.45 10.84
C THR A 151 -8.28 2.30 11.41
N ARG A 152 -8.05 2.30 12.72
CA ARG A 152 -7.23 1.28 13.35
C ARG A 152 -7.91 -0.08 13.22
N VAL A 153 -7.13 -1.16 13.13
CA VAL A 153 -7.68 -2.51 12.95
C VAL A 153 -8.57 -2.89 14.14
N GLU A 154 -8.21 -2.47 15.35
CA GLU A 154 -9.05 -2.64 16.53
C GLU A 154 -10.40 -1.91 16.42
N ASP A 155 -10.44 -0.68 15.90
CA ASP A 155 -11.70 0.07 15.74
C ASP A 155 -12.60 -0.64 14.72
N ILE A 156 -12.01 -1.25 13.69
CA ILE A 156 -12.73 -2.08 12.72
C ILE A 156 -13.24 -3.35 13.40
N ALA A 157 -12.42 -4.00 14.24
CA ALA A 157 -12.78 -5.22 14.95
C ALA A 157 -13.90 -4.97 15.98
N ASP A 158 -13.88 -3.83 16.67
CA ASP A 158 -14.90 -3.43 17.65
C ASP A 158 -16.28 -3.19 17.00
N ALA A 159 -16.31 -2.87 15.70
CA ALA A 159 -17.55 -2.74 14.94
C ALA A 159 -18.14 -4.09 14.48
N LEU A 160 -17.41 -5.19 14.66
CA LEU A 160 -17.86 -6.52 14.25
C LEU A 160 -18.75 -7.18 15.32
N PRO A 161 -19.70 -8.05 14.92
CA PRO A 161 -20.48 -8.83 15.87
C PRO A 161 -19.59 -9.69 16.78
N GLU A 162 -19.96 -9.80 18.05
CA GLU A 162 -19.23 -10.62 19.02
C GLU A 162 -19.15 -12.09 18.55
N GLY A 163 -17.95 -12.68 18.63
CA GLY A 163 -17.71 -14.06 18.25
C GLY A 163 -17.63 -14.32 16.74
N ILE A 164 -17.69 -13.29 15.88
CA ILE A 164 -17.51 -13.48 14.44
C ILE A 164 -16.11 -14.01 14.12
N CYS A 165 -16.01 -14.91 13.15
CA CYS A 165 -14.72 -15.45 12.70
C CYS A 165 -14.75 -15.68 11.20
N PHE A 166 -13.69 -15.21 10.52
CA PHE A 166 -13.50 -15.34 9.08
C PHE A 166 -12.42 -16.36 8.73
N SER A 167 -12.07 -17.26 9.66
CA SER A 167 -11.04 -18.28 9.42
C SER A 167 -11.48 -19.21 8.28
N PRO A 168 -10.67 -19.38 7.22
CA PRO A 168 -11.00 -20.27 6.11
C PRO A 168 -11.10 -21.75 6.52
N GLU A 169 -10.71 -22.09 7.76
CA GLU A 169 -10.83 -23.43 8.33
C GLU A 169 -12.24 -23.74 8.85
N LEU A 170 -13.12 -22.74 8.98
CA LEU A 170 -14.49 -22.93 9.44
C LEU A 170 -15.37 -23.59 8.37
N PRO A 171 -16.46 -24.27 8.78
CA PRO A 171 -17.46 -24.77 7.84
C PRO A 171 -18.01 -23.67 6.93
N ALA A 172 -18.24 -23.99 5.66
CA ALA A 172 -18.70 -23.02 4.65
C ALA A 172 -19.97 -22.26 5.06
N GLU A 173 -20.90 -22.92 5.76
CA GLU A 173 -22.12 -22.28 6.27
C GLU A 173 -21.81 -21.19 7.30
N GLN A 174 -20.85 -21.43 8.20
CA GLN A 174 -20.43 -20.44 9.21
C GLN A 174 -19.69 -19.27 8.56
N LEU A 175 -18.83 -19.54 7.58
CA LEU A 175 -18.17 -18.48 6.80
C LEU A 175 -19.17 -17.63 6.02
N THR A 176 -20.18 -18.28 5.42
CA THR A 176 -21.25 -17.57 4.71
C THR A 176 -22.02 -16.68 5.68
N ALA A 177 -22.41 -17.20 6.85
CA ALA A 177 -23.09 -16.41 7.88
C ALA A 177 -22.23 -15.23 8.37
N ALA A 178 -20.92 -15.42 8.55
CA ALA A 178 -19.99 -14.36 8.94
C ALA A 178 -19.88 -13.26 7.87
N VAL A 179 -19.72 -13.63 6.60
CA VAL A 179 -19.69 -12.67 5.47
C VAL A 179 -21.01 -11.90 5.38
N GLU A 180 -22.14 -12.57 5.61
CA GLU A 180 -23.46 -11.97 5.56
C GLU A 180 -23.78 -11.04 6.74
N ALA A 181 -23.04 -11.17 7.86
CA ALA A 181 -23.23 -10.36 9.04
C ALA A 181 -22.52 -8.99 8.97
N VAL A 182 -21.71 -8.74 7.94
CA VAL A 182 -20.99 -7.47 7.75
C VAL A 182 -21.52 -6.66 6.55
N PRO A 183 -21.48 -5.32 6.60
CA PRO A 183 -21.94 -4.50 5.50
C PRO A 183 -21.16 -4.75 4.20
N ALA A 184 -21.88 -5.07 3.12
CA ALA A 184 -21.28 -5.19 1.81
C ALA A 184 -20.83 -3.84 1.26
N THR A 185 -19.53 -3.69 1.01
CA THR A 185 -18.96 -2.49 0.38
C THR A 185 -18.45 -2.86 -1.02
N TYR A 186 -19.30 -2.64 -2.04
CA TYR A 186 -18.93 -2.88 -3.43
C TYR A 186 -18.45 -1.60 -4.13
N ALA A 187 -17.40 -1.72 -4.93
CA ALA A 187 -17.00 -0.74 -5.93
C ALA A 187 -16.80 -1.43 -7.30
N PRO A 188 -16.97 -0.74 -8.45
CA PRO A 188 -16.82 -1.35 -9.77
C PRO A 188 -15.49 -2.08 -10.00
N GLU A 189 -14.40 -1.58 -9.42
CA GLU A 189 -13.06 -2.15 -9.54
C GLU A 189 -12.93 -3.52 -8.83
N CYS A 190 -13.86 -3.86 -7.93
CA CYS A 190 -13.88 -5.17 -7.28
C CYS A 190 -14.05 -6.31 -8.29
N LEU A 191 -14.74 -6.10 -9.42
CA LEU A 191 -14.98 -7.15 -10.42
C LEU A 191 -13.70 -7.71 -11.05
N SER A 192 -12.59 -6.98 -10.99
CA SER A 192 -11.30 -7.44 -11.55
C SER A 192 -10.36 -8.01 -10.50
N THR A 193 -10.68 -7.93 -9.21
CA THR A 193 -9.72 -8.16 -8.12
C THR A 193 -10.25 -8.94 -6.93
N CYS A 194 -11.57 -9.06 -6.77
CA CYS A 194 -12.18 -9.63 -5.57
C CYS A 194 -13.16 -10.75 -5.93
N GLU A 195 -12.94 -11.94 -5.37
CA GLU A 195 -13.80 -13.12 -5.55
C GLU A 195 -15.22 -12.91 -4.99
N LEU A 196 -15.38 -12.01 -4.00
CA LEU A 196 -16.68 -11.67 -3.41
C LEU A 196 -17.43 -10.55 -4.16
N ALA A 197 -16.92 -10.08 -5.30
CA ALA A 197 -17.47 -8.91 -5.98
C ALA A 197 -18.96 -9.04 -6.34
N PHE A 198 -19.39 -10.22 -6.82
CA PHE A 198 -20.79 -10.45 -7.16
C PHE A 198 -21.69 -10.40 -5.92
N HIS A 199 -21.29 -11.07 -4.85
CA HIS A 199 -21.99 -11.06 -3.57
C HIS A 199 -22.19 -9.62 -3.04
N CYS A 200 -21.10 -8.86 -2.93
CA CYS A 200 -21.17 -7.49 -2.43
C CYS A 200 -21.98 -6.57 -3.36
N ARG A 201 -21.92 -6.80 -4.67
CA ARG A 201 -22.70 -6.04 -5.65
C ARG A 201 -24.20 -6.26 -5.49
N ASP A 202 -24.61 -7.50 -5.30
CA ASP A 202 -26.03 -7.85 -5.14
C ASP A 202 -26.58 -7.29 -3.82
N ARG A 203 -25.79 -7.39 -2.74
CA ARG A 203 -26.13 -6.75 -1.45
C ARG A 203 -26.25 -5.25 -1.54
N SER A 204 -25.29 -4.59 -2.20
CA SER A 204 -25.30 -3.14 -2.42
C SER A 204 -26.50 -2.68 -3.25
N ARG A 205 -26.92 -3.46 -4.24
CA ARG A 205 -28.14 -3.20 -5.01
C ARG A 205 -29.40 -3.38 -4.16
N ALA A 206 -29.47 -4.45 -3.36
CA ALA A 206 -30.60 -4.71 -2.49
C ALA A 206 -30.79 -3.61 -1.45
N SER A 207 -29.71 -3.00 -0.95
CA SER A 207 -29.75 -1.87 -0.03
C SER A 207 -29.91 -0.50 -0.71
N GLY A 208 -30.06 -0.46 -2.04
CA GLY A 208 -30.16 0.78 -2.80
C GLY A 208 -28.92 1.67 -2.71
N ALA A 209 -27.74 1.13 -2.38
CA ALA A 209 -26.54 1.94 -2.18
C ALA A 209 -26.02 2.51 -3.50
N VAL A 210 -25.44 3.72 -3.45
CA VAL A 210 -24.84 4.39 -4.63
C VAL A 210 -23.44 3.87 -4.96
N THR A 211 -22.89 2.97 -4.13
CA THR A 211 -21.53 2.46 -4.32
C THR A 211 -21.26 1.79 -5.68
N PRO A 212 -22.23 1.09 -6.32
CA PRO A 212 -22.05 0.51 -7.65
C PRO A 212 -21.94 1.53 -8.79
N LEU A 213 -22.31 2.80 -8.56
CA LEU A 213 -22.16 3.89 -9.54
C LEU A 213 -20.68 4.31 -9.71
N GLY A 214 -19.81 3.86 -8.81
CA GLY A 214 -18.38 4.14 -8.87
C GLY A 214 -18.00 5.47 -8.24
N ARG A 215 -16.71 5.62 -7.98
CA ARG A 215 -16.16 6.77 -7.26
C ARG A 215 -16.42 8.14 -7.92
N PRO A 216 -16.32 8.31 -9.26
CA PRO A 216 -16.56 9.60 -9.88
C PRO A 216 -17.97 10.13 -9.62
N VAL A 217 -18.99 9.27 -9.77
CA VAL A 217 -20.38 9.66 -9.52
C VAL A 217 -20.59 9.99 -8.05
N ARG A 218 -20.11 9.11 -7.14
CA ARG A 218 -20.24 9.33 -5.69
C ARG A 218 -19.61 10.61 -5.18
N ALA A 219 -18.55 11.10 -5.84
CA ALA A 219 -17.90 12.35 -5.45
C ALA A 219 -18.83 13.56 -5.65
N GLU A 220 -19.73 13.49 -6.65
CA GLU A 220 -20.73 14.53 -6.94
C GLU A 220 -21.97 14.43 -6.04
N LEU A 221 -22.23 13.26 -5.44
CA LEU A 221 -23.42 13.01 -4.60
C LEU A 221 -23.27 13.50 -3.15
N GLY A 222 -22.10 14.02 -2.78
CA GLY A 222 -21.84 14.51 -1.43
C GLY A 222 -22.10 13.45 -0.35
N GLY A 223 -22.96 13.77 0.62
CA GLY A 223 -23.33 12.89 1.73
C GLY A 223 -24.43 11.87 1.40
N LEU A 224 -25.00 11.88 0.20
CA LEU A 224 -26.11 10.99 -0.18
C LEU A 224 -25.57 9.59 -0.51
N THR A 225 -26.03 8.59 0.23
CA THR A 225 -25.48 7.22 0.17
C THR A 225 -26.41 6.18 -0.46
N THR A 226 -27.69 6.53 -0.67
CA THR A 226 -28.68 5.66 -1.32
C THR A 226 -29.26 6.32 -2.57
N VAL A 227 -29.68 5.51 -3.53
CA VAL A 227 -30.35 5.97 -4.75
C VAL A 227 -31.66 6.66 -4.40
N GLU A 228 -32.36 6.20 -3.36
CA GLU A 228 -33.59 6.83 -2.88
C GLU A 228 -33.34 8.26 -2.41
N ASP A 229 -32.34 8.47 -1.55
CA ASP A 229 -31.98 9.81 -1.05
C ASP A 229 -31.58 10.75 -2.19
N VAL A 230 -30.80 10.25 -3.15
CA VAL A 230 -30.40 11.02 -4.34
C VAL A 230 -31.61 11.44 -5.17
N LEU A 231 -32.57 10.55 -5.36
CA LEU A 231 -33.79 10.86 -6.11
C LEU A 231 -34.71 11.81 -5.36
N ALA A 232 -34.82 11.68 -4.04
CA ALA A 232 -35.59 12.60 -3.20
C ALA A 232 -34.99 14.02 -3.23
N ALA A 233 -33.66 14.13 -3.10
CA ALA A 233 -32.95 15.40 -3.23
C ALA A 233 -33.13 16.04 -4.61
N ALA A 234 -32.99 15.25 -5.69
CA ALA A 234 -33.19 15.73 -7.05
C ALA A 234 -34.64 16.18 -7.34
N ARG A 235 -35.62 15.68 -6.59
CA ARG A 235 -37.03 16.10 -6.68
C ARG A 235 -37.40 17.24 -5.72
N GLY A 236 -36.48 17.71 -4.89
CA GLY A 236 -36.77 18.70 -3.84
C GLY A 236 -37.67 18.15 -2.72
N GLU A 237 -37.76 16.82 -2.57
CA GLU A 237 -38.58 16.15 -1.55
C GLU A 237 -37.84 16.01 -0.21
N ALA A 238 -36.51 16.15 -0.22
CA ALA A 238 -35.63 16.16 0.94
C ALA A 238 -34.38 17.00 0.65
N GLY A 239 -33.71 17.48 1.70
CA GLY A 239 -32.51 18.32 1.59
C GLY A 239 -32.60 19.57 2.44
N ASP A 240 -31.44 20.18 2.73
CA ASP A 240 -31.42 21.53 3.26
C ASP A 240 -31.86 22.47 2.12
N PRO A 241 -32.96 23.23 2.24
CA PRO A 241 -33.39 24.17 1.21
C PRO A 241 -32.34 25.28 0.93
N ASP A 242 -31.35 25.45 1.81
CA ASP A 242 -30.21 26.34 1.62
C ASP A 242 -28.98 25.66 0.98
N ASP A 243 -29.02 24.34 0.67
CA ASP A 243 -27.95 23.62 -0.03
C ASP A 243 -28.08 23.83 -1.56
N PRO A 244 -27.07 24.42 -2.24
CA PRO A 244 -27.11 24.70 -3.67
C PRO A 244 -27.18 23.45 -4.57
N ALA A 245 -27.05 22.23 -4.03
CA ALA A 245 -27.25 20.97 -4.74
C ALA A 245 -28.71 20.48 -4.75
N VAL A 246 -29.58 21.06 -3.91
CA VAL A 246 -31.03 20.78 -3.88
C VAL A 246 -31.71 21.81 -4.79
N ALA A 247 -32.38 21.32 -5.83
CA ALA A 247 -33.01 22.16 -6.86
C ALA A 247 -34.38 22.72 -6.43
#